data_AF-X0T094-F1
#
_entry.id   AF-X0T094-F1
#
_cell.length_a   1.000
_cell.length_b   1.000
_cell.length_c   1.000
_cell.angle_alpha   90.00
_cell.angle_beta   90.00
_cell.angle_gamma   90.00
#
_symmetry.space_group_name_H-M   'P 1'
#
loop_
_entity.id
_entity.type
_entity.pdbx_description
1 polymer ?
#
loop_
_entity_poly.entity_id
_entity_poly.type
_entity_poly.pdbx_seq_one_letter_code
_entity_poly.pdbx_strand_id
1 'polypeptide(L)'
;MIKASGNAQKLISELKAEKKDFQVSRTTKSATVSFDDFKYMFADSHFSNKHLNLFQQIKKEVHNNIKNFEIIPPEIQRSKYFGIQEFEQIGSGEFLKYSDCLEFDINKAYYKALYHFKYISKEFYDKCVELPKNIRLALVGTLATQKTVFFYESGELKSYELKKDDTLRKVFFQLVEYVDRALDYFSKLAGDNFLFYWVDGIYLKNYDRAEYHKDLISYEFDLDFSTEKIKEVIVYYKSEFSTQMIVKKEDLNIKTFNLNNIFVNEQLNYTV
;
A
#
# COMPACT_ATOMS: atom_id res chain seq x y z
N MET A 1 12.89 22.54 -8.88
CA MET A 1 11.89 22.25 -7.83
C MET A 1 12.48 22.68 -6.51
N ILE A 2 11.83 23.61 -5.82
CA ILE A 2 12.25 24.13 -4.52
C ILE A 2 11.45 23.38 -3.46
N LYS A 3 12.14 22.77 -2.50
CA LYS A 3 11.48 22.14 -1.35
C LYS A 3 11.10 23.25 -0.37
N ALA A 4 9.81 23.39 -0.09
CA ALA A 4 9.31 24.42 0.81
C ALA A 4 9.01 23.80 2.18
N SER A 5 9.44 24.47 3.25
CA SER A 5 8.94 24.21 4.60
C SER A 5 7.60 24.92 4.81
N GLY A 6 6.69 24.31 5.56
CA GLY A 6 5.43 24.95 5.98
C GLY A 6 4.18 24.39 5.31
N ASN A 7 3.09 25.15 5.36
CA ASN A 7 1.77 24.74 4.90
C ASN A 7 1.48 25.27 3.49
N ALA A 8 1.25 24.38 2.53
CA ALA A 8 0.87 24.73 1.16
C ALA A 8 -0.34 25.69 1.10
N GLN A 9 -1.28 25.56 2.05
CA GLN A 9 -2.49 26.38 2.11
C GLN A 9 -2.18 27.86 2.33
N LYS A 10 -1.11 28.19 3.07
CA LYS A 10 -0.72 29.58 3.31
C LYS A 10 -0.29 30.24 1.98
N LEU A 11 0.62 29.60 1.26
CA LEU A 11 1.08 30.09 -0.05
C LEU A 11 -0.08 30.17 -1.06
N ILE A 12 -0.97 29.17 -1.06
CA ILE A 12 -2.17 29.21 -1.91
C ILE A 12 -3.04 30.43 -1.59
N SER A 13 -3.30 30.72 -0.31
CA SER A 13 -4.10 31.89 0.08
C SER A 13 -3.44 33.21 -0.32
N GLU A 14 -2.12 33.32 -0.20
CA GLU A 14 -1.35 34.50 -0.63
C GLU A 14 -1.48 34.73 -2.14
N LEU A 15 -1.23 33.69 -2.95
CA LEU A 15 -1.36 33.77 -4.40
C LEU A 15 -2.79 34.11 -4.86
N LYS A 16 -3.81 33.64 -4.14
CA LYS A 16 -5.20 34.02 -4.40
C LYS A 16 -5.47 35.49 -4.11
N ALA A 17 -4.99 36.00 -2.97
CA ALA A 17 -5.14 37.40 -2.59
C ALA A 17 -4.45 38.34 -3.59
N GLU A 18 -3.30 37.93 -4.12
CA GLU A 18 -2.56 38.65 -5.16
C GLU A 18 -3.13 38.49 -6.57
N LYS A 19 -4.20 37.70 -6.74
CA LYS A 19 -4.82 37.38 -8.04
C LYS A 19 -3.80 36.84 -9.04
N LYS A 20 -2.90 35.96 -8.60
CA LYS A 20 -1.91 35.31 -9.45
C LYS A 20 -2.51 34.11 -10.18
N ASP A 21 -1.90 33.77 -11.32
CA ASP A 21 -2.12 32.51 -12.01
C ASP A 21 -1.19 31.45 -11.42
N PHE A 22 -1.74 30.30 -11.04
CA PHE A 22 -0.95 29.24 -10.43
C PHE A 22 -1.60 27.86 -10.55
N GLN A 23 -0.79 26.83 -10.37
CA GLN A 23 -1.22 25.44 -10.39
C GLN A 23 -0.94 24.78 -9.05
N VAL A 24 -1.91 24.03 -8.53
CA VAL A 24 -1.73 23.19 -7.33
C VAL A 24 -1.89 21.74 -7.71
N SER A 25 -0.84 20.93 -7.56
CA SER A 25 -0.93 19.48 -7.68
C SER A 25 -0.97 18.85 -6.29
N ARG A 26 -2.02 18.08 -5.99
CA ARG A 26 -2.17 17.36 -4.71
C ARG A 26 -2.13 15.86 -4.95
N THR A 27 -1.38 15.16 -4.09
CA THR A 27 -1.52 13.72 -3.83
C THR A 27 -2.00 13.55 -2.39
N THR A 28 -2.28 12.33 -1.97
CA THR A 28 -2.60 12.03 -0.56
C THR A 28 -1.53 12.48 0.43
N LYS A 29 -0.26 12.60 0.01
CA LYS A 29 0.89 12.83 0.91
C LYS A 29 1.69 14.10 0.60
N SER A 30 1.30 14.86 -0.42
CA SER A 30 2.06 16.03 -0.85
C SER A 30 1.23 17.02 -1.64
N ALA A 31 1.59 18.29 -1.55
CA ALA A 31 1.12 19.34 -2.44
C ALA A 31 2.31 19.97 -3.19
N THR A 32 2.10 20.37 -4.43
CA THR A 32 3.06 21.13 -5.21
C THR A 32 2.37 22.36 -5.78
N VAL A 33 2.90 23.53 -5.50
CA VAL A 33 2.40 24.82 -6.01
C VAL A 33 3.37 25.32 -7.06
N SER A 34 2.89 25.63 -8.26
CA SER A 34 3.72 26.14 -9.36
C SER A 34 3.16 27.48 -9.85
N PHE A 35 4.01 28.50 -9.95
CA PHE A 35 3.68 29.85 -10.42
C PHE A 35 4.97 30.57 -10.84
N ASP A 36 4.91 31.49 -11.79
CA ASP A 36 6.04 32.33 -12.23
C ASP A 36 7.37 31.54 -12.40
N ASP A 37 7.33 30.40 -13.11
CA ASP A 37 8.44 29.43 -13.31
C ASP A 37 8.97 28.71 -12.05
N PHE A 38 8.47 29.04 -10.88
CA PHE A 38 8.79 28.36 -9.64
C PHE A 38 7.88 27.16 -9.38
N LYS A 39 8.44 26.18 -8.66
CA LYS A 39 7.72 24.97 -8.26
C LYS A 39 8.10 24.61 -6.82
N TYR A 40 7.17 24.83 -5.91
CA TYR A 40 7.31 24.60 -4.47
C TYR A 40 6.64 23.29 -4.08
N MET A 41 7.41 22.36 -3.50
CA MET A 41 6.89 21.07 -3.02
C MET A 41 6.78 21.07 -1.50
N PHE A 42 5.58 20.72 -1.01
CA PHE A 42 5.22 20.54 0.39
C PHE A 42 4.88 19.07 0.62
N ALA A 43 5.65 18.38 1.47
CA ALA A 43 5.44 16.97 1.76
C ALA A 43 5.88 16.66 3.21
N ASP A 44 5.14 15.77 3.88
CA ASP A 44 5.40 15.41 5.28
C ASP A 44 6.71 14.63 5.47
N SER A 45 7.20 14.02 4.40
CA SER A 45 8.37 13.14 4.43
C SER A 45 9.64 13.84 3.93
N HIS A 46 10.73 13.61 4.65
CA HIS A 46 12.05 14.14 4.28
C HIS A 46 12.71 13.27 3.20
N PHE A 47 12.19 13.32 1.97
CA PHE A 47 12.88 12.72 0.83
C PHE A 47 14.04 13.62 0.38
N SER A 48 15.19 12.99 0.14
CA SER A 48 16.36 13.63 -0.47
C SER A 48 16.18 13.70 -1.99
N ASN A 49 16.95 14.55 -2.67
CA ASN A 49 16.96 14.60 -4.14
C ASN A 49 17.33 13.24 -4.76
N LYS A 50 18.18 12.45 -4.09
CA LYS A 50 18.50 11.08 -4.52
C LYS A 50 17.26 10.17 -4.51
N HIS A 51 16.41 10.28 -3.49
CA HIS A 51 15.15 9.52 -3.42
C HIS A 51 14.16 9.95 -4.51
N LEU A 52 14.02 11.26 -4.76
CA LEU A 52 13.16 11.78 -5.81
C LEU A 52 13.60 11.32 -7.21
N ASN A 53 14.91 11.29 -7.45
CA ASN A 53 15.46 10.74 -8.70
C ASN A 53 15.14 9.25 -8.82
N LEU A 54 15.24 8.49 -7.73
CA LEU A 54 14.90 7.08 -7.73
C LEU A 54 13.41 6.84 -8.03
N PHE A 55 12.52 7.71 -7.53
CA PHE A 55 11.08 7.67 -7.83
C PHE A 55 10.80 7.86 -9.32
N GLN A 56 11.63 8.62 -10.05
CA GLN A 56 11.51 8.73 -11.50
C GLN A 56 12.14 7.53 -12.21
N GLN A 57 13.26 7.02 -11.68
CA GLN A 57 13.95 5.87 -12.26
C GLN A 57 13.07 4.62 -12.28
N ILE A 58 12.39 4.27 -11.18
CA ILE A 58 11.53 3.08 -11.17
C ILE A 58 10.42 3.16 -12.23
N LYS A 59 9.80 4.34 -12.40
CA LYS A 59 8.74 4.55 -13.40
C LYS A 59 9.27 4.37 -14.81
N LYS A 60 10.44 4.95 -15.09
CA LYS A 60 11.11 4.80 -16.38
C LYS A 60 11.49 3.35 -16.64
N GLU A 61 11.97 2.64 -15.62
CA GLU A 61 12.38 1.24 -15.75
C GLU A 61 11.19 0.34 -16.06
N VAL A 62 10.08 0.49 -15.33
CA VAL A 62 8.83 -0.23 -15.60
C VAL A 62 8.35 0.01 -17.02
N HIS A 63 8.27 1.28 -17.47
CA HIS A 63 7.85 1.61 -18.83
C HIS A 63 8.78 1.03 -19.90
N ASN A 64 10.10 1.14 -19.68
CA ASN A 64 11.09 0.59 -20.60
C ASN A 64 10.96 -0.93 -20.71
N ASN A 65 10.83 -1.63 -19.59
CA ASN A 65 10.72 -3.10 -19.58
C ASN A 65 9.41 -3.58 -20.18
N ILE A 66 8.30 -2.88 -19.93
CA ILE A 66 7.02 -3.13 -20.61
C ILE A 66 7.20 -3.08 -22.13
N LYS A 67 7.86 -2.03 -22.63
CA LYS A 67 8.11 -1.86 -24.05
C LYS A 67 9.09 -2.90 -24.60
N ASN A 68 10.21 -3.14 -23.92
CA ASN A 68 11.31 -3.98 -24.40
C ASN A 68 10.97 -5.47 -24.37
N PHE A 69 10.16 -5.89 -23.40
CA PHE A 69 9.73 -7.29 -23.24
C PHE A 69 8.30 -7.53 -23.67
N GLU A 70 7.65 -6.53 -24.30
CA GLU A 70 6.26 -6.58 -24.76
C GLU A 70 5.28 -7.08 -23.68
N ILE A 71 5.51 -6.66 -22.43
CA ILE A 71 4.67 -7.06 -21.30
C ILE A 71 3.33 -6.34 -21.42
N ILE A 72 2.23 -7.06 -21.24
CA ILE A 72 0.90 -6.48 -21.17
C ILE A 72 0.46 -6.54 -19.71
N PRO A 73 0.52 -5.43 -18.95
CA PRO A 73 -0.02 -5.40 -17.60
C PRO A 73 -1.52 -5.75 -17.64
N PRO A 74 -1.99 -6.61 -16.73
CA PRO A 74 -3.39 -7.02 -16.71
C PRO A 74 -4.29 -5.81 -16.40
N GLU A 75 -5.57 -5.92 -16.77
CA GLU A 75 -6.57 -4.99 -16.27
C GLU A 75 -6.65 -5.06 -14.75
N ILE A 76 -6.96 -3.92 -14.13
CA ILE A 76 -7.01 -3.80 -12.68
C ILE A 76 -8.15 -4.69 -12.16
N GLN A 77 -7.79 -5.79 -11.52
CA GLN A 77 -8.73 -6.63 -10.79
C GLN A 77 -8.90 -6.13 -9.35
N ARG A 78 -10.02 -6.49 -8.73
CA ARG A 78 -10.31 -6.13 -7.34
C ARG A 78 -9.56 -7.09 -6.40
N SER A 79 -8.37 -6.68 -5.94
CA SER A 79 -7.67 -7.39 -4.85
C SER A 79 -8.40 -7.17 -3.53
N LYS A 80 -8.39 -8.17 -2.64
CA LYS A 80 -9.08 -8.07 -1.35
C LYS A 80 -8.30 -7.23 -0.35
N TYR A 81 -6.96 -7.24 -0.41
CA TYR A 81 -6.02 -6.61 0.55
C TYR A 81 -6.07 -7.20 1.96
N PHE A 82 -7.15 -7.87 2.31
CA PHE A 82 -7.34 -8.55 3.59
C PHE A 82 -8.30 -9.72 3.42
N GLY A 83 -8.13 -10.72 4.26
CA GLY A 83 -9.05 -11.83 4.41
C GLY A 83 -9.24 -12.10 5.89
N ILE A 84 -10.42 -12.52 6.28
CA ILE A 84 -10.76 -12.83 7.67
C ILE A 84 -11.43 -14.20 7.70
N GLN A 85 -11.11 -15.01 8.71
CA GLN A 85 -11.87 -16.21 8.98
C GLN A 85 -13.30 -15.81 9.37
N GLU A 86 -14.28 -16.60 8.95
CA GLU A 86 -15.59 -16.55 9.59
C GLU A 86 -15.44 -17.08 11.01
N PHE A 87 -15.46 -16.18 12.00
CA PHE A 87 -15.51 -16.63 13.39
C PHE A 87 -16.95 -16.89 13.80
N GLU A 88 -17.13 -17.72 14.82
CA GLU A 88 -18.43 -17.93 15.45
C GLU A 88 -19.03 -16.56 15.84
N GLN A 89 -20.33 -16.39 15.56
CA GLN A 89 -21.05 -15.17 15.94
C GLN A 89 -21.07 -15.09 17.47
N ILE A 90 -20.29 -14.14 17.99
CA ILE A 90 -20.33 -13.76 19.40
C ILE A 90 -21.18 -12.50 19.57
N GLY A 91 -21.75 -12.32 20.76
CA GLY A 91 -22.62 -11.20 21.06
C GLY A 91 -21.91 -9.85 20.91
N SER A 92 -22.68 -8.78 20.65
CA SER A 92 -22.14 -7.42 20.60
C SER A 92 -21.45 -7.07 21.93
N GLY A 93 -20.17 -6.69 21.86
CA GLY A 93 -19.34 -6.37 23.04
C GLY A 93 -18.55 -7.56 23.59
N GLU A 94 -18.74 -8.76 23.06
CA GLU A 94 -17.89 -9.91 23.34
C GLU A 94 -16.60 -9.86 22.50
N PHE A 95 -15.60 -10.67 22.88
CA PHE A 95 -14.38 -10.84 22.11
C PHE A 95 -13.93 -12.30 22.10
N LEU A 96 -13.35 -12.72 20.98
CA LEU A 96 -12.63 -13.98 20.90
C LEU A 96 -11.15 -13.72 21.16
N LYS A 97 -10.51 -14.64 21.87
CA LYS A 97 -9.08 -14.57 22.18
C LYS A 97 -8.39 -15.84 21.72
N TYR A 98 -7.42 -15.69 20.85
CA TYR A 98 -6.50 -16.74 20.44
C TYR A 98 -5.14 -16.46 21.06
N SER A 99 -4.58 -17.44 21.77
CA SER A 99 -3.24 -17.35 22.37
C SER A 99 -2.29 -18.26 21.59
N ASP A 100 -0.98 -18.00 21.68
CA ASP A 100 0.05 -18.74 20.92
C ASP A 100 -0.27 -18.74 19.41
N CYS A 101 -0.11 -17.57 18.81
CA CYS A 101 -0.35 -17.35 17.39
C CYS A 101 0.99 -17.10 16.67
N LEU A 102 0.95 -17.16 15.34
CA LEU A 102 2.08 -16.84 14.47
C LEU A 102 1.69 -15.73 13.51
N GLU A 103 2.60 -14.77 13.29
CA GLU A 103 2.57 -13.82 12.19
C GLU A 103 3.60 -14.28 11.16
N PHE A 104 3.17 -14.48 9.91
CA PHE A 104 4.05 -14.66 8.77
C PHE A 104 3.97 -13.40 7.88
N ASP A 105 5.05 -12.64 7.81
CA ASP A 105 5.12 -11.37 7.06
C ASP A 105 6.03 -11.53 5.83
N ILE A 106 5.54 -11.16 4.65
CA ILE A 106 6.28 -11.28 3.40
C ILE A 106 7.32 -10.17 3.30
N ASN A 107 8.59 -10.54 3.39
CA ASN A 107 9.70 -9.64 3.24
C ASN A 107 9.78 -9.08 1.82
N LYS A 108 9.74 -7.74 1.69
CA LYS A 108 9.99 -7.03 0.43
C LYS A 108 9.05 -7.50 -0.71
N ALA A 109 7.83 -7.93 -0.38
CA ALA A 109 6.86 -8.58 -1.26
C ALA A 109 6.75 -7.95 -2.66
N TYR A 110 6.47 -6.65 -2.72
CA TYR A 110 6.25 -5.94 -3.97
C TYR A 110 7.49 -5.84 -4.85
N TYR A 111 8.69 -5.84 -4.28
CA TYR A 111 9.93 -5.82 -5.08
C TYR A 111 10.22 -7.19 -5.69
N LYS A 112 9.97 -8.27 -4.93
CA LYS A 112 10.05 -9.63 -5.48
C LYS A 112 9.06 -9.79 -6.62
N ALA A 113 7.81 -9.34 -6.45
CA ALA A 113 6.81 -9.35 -7.52
C ALA A 113 7.22 -8.50 -8.74
N LEU A 114 7.76 -7.29 -8.55
CA LEU A 114 8.26 -6.44 -9.66
C LEU A 114 9.33 -7.15 -10.48
N TYR A 115 10.27 -7.83 -9.81
CA TYR A 115 11.33 -8.58 -10.45
C TYR A 115 10.79 -9.85 -11.13
N HIS A 116 9.91 -10.60 -10.46
CA HIS A 116 9.26 -11.80 -10.98
C HIS A 116 8.54 -11.53 -12.32
N PHE A 117 7.77 -10.44 -12.40
CA PHE A 117 7.10 -10.01 -13.62
C PHE A 117 7.99 -9.24 -14.60
N LYS A 118 9.31 -9.17 -14.35
CA LYS A 118 10.32 -8.49 -15.18
C LYS A 118 10.07 -6.98 -15.38
N TYR A 119 9.29 -6.34 -14.52
CA TYR A 119 9.07 -4.89 -14.55
C TYR A 119 10.30 -4.09 -14.15
N ILE A 120 11.23 -4.71 -13.42
CA ILE A 120 12.54 -4.13 -13.10
C ILE A 120 13.65 -5.14 -13.39
N SER A 121 14.84 -4.64 -13.65
CA SER A 121 16.04 -5.45 -13.80
C SER A 121 16.51 -6.02 -12.45
N LYS A 122 17.34 -7.06 -12.50
CA LYS A 122 18.01 -7.60 -11.31
C LYS A 122 18.86 -6.53 -10.60
N GLU A 123 19.60 -5.74 -11.36
CA GLU A 123 20.43 -4.64 -10.84
C GLU A 123 19.57 -3.63 -10.06
N PHE A 124 18.42 -3.22 -10.61
CA PHE A 124 17.55 -2.27 -9.93
C PHE A 124 16.81 -2.89 -8.73
N TYR A 125 16.44 -4.17 -8.82
CA TYR A 125 15.92 -4.92 -7.67
C TYR A 125 16.92 -4.89 -6.51
N ASP A 126 18.18 -5.28 -6.76
CA ASP A 126 19.24 -5.32 -5.74
C ASP A 126 19.47 -3.94 -5.12
N LYS A 127 19.51 -2.90 -5.95
CA LYS A 127 19.59 -1.51 -5.48
C LYS A 127 18.42 -1.13 -4.57
N CYS A 128 17.20 -1.58 -4.86
CA CYS A 128 16.01 -1.19 -4.12
C CYS A 128 15.86 -1.94 -2.79
N VAL A 129 16.21 -3.22 -2.75
CA VAL A 129 16.02 -4.04 -1.55
C VAL A 129 16.92 -3.63 -0.39
N GLU A 130 18.04 -2.96 -0.67
CA GLU A 130 18.96 -2.37 0.31
C GLU A 130 18.48 -1.04 0.90
N LEU A 131 17.42 -0.44 0.34
CA LEU A 131 16.90 0.82 0.86
C LEU A 131 16.15 0.62 2.19
N PRO A 132 16.11 1.65 3.06
CA PRO A 132 15.28 1.63 4.26
C PRO A 132 13.80 1.35 3.95
N LYS A 133 13.10 0.63 4.84
CA LYS A 133 11.70 0.18 4.65
C LYS A 133 10.75 1.32 4.24
N ASN A 134 10.85 2.48 4.89
CA ASN A 134 10.04 3.66 4.58
C ASN A 134 10.27 4.18 3.15
N ILE A 135 11.52 4.17 2.66
CA ILE A 135 11.85 4.59 1.29
C ILE A 135 11.35 3.54 0.29
N ARG A 136 11.52 2.25 0.59
CA ARG A 136 11.04 1.15 -0.25
C ARG A 136 9.53 1.22 -0.47
N LEU A 137 8.76 1.44 0.59
CA LEU A 137 7.30 1.54 0.51
C LEU A 137 6.87 2.78 -0.30
N ALA A 138 7.54 3.92 -0.09
CA ALA A 138 7.26 5.13 -0.85
C ALA A 138 7.54 4.94 -2.35
N LEU A 139 8.66 4.31 -2.69
CA LEU A 139 9.10 4.08 -4.07
C LEU A 139 8.09 3.23 -4.86
N VAL A 140 7.67 2.06 -4.34
CA VAL A 140 6.61 1.25 -4.99
C VAL A 140 5.28 2.00 -5.03
N GLY A 141 4.92 2.71 -3.96
CA GLY A 141 3.70 3.52 -3.92
C GLY A 141 3.65 4.62 -4.99
N THR A 142 4.81 5.02 -5.55
CA THR A 142 4.82 5.98 -6.66
C THR A 142 4.19 5.45 -7.94
N LEU A 143 4.10 4.13 -8.11
CA LEU A 143 3.44 3.46 -9.24
C LEU A 143 1.92 3.61 -9.17
N ALA A 144 1.35 3.60 -7.95
CA ALA A 144 -0.08 3.79 -7.71
C ALA A 144 -0.52 5.26 -7.74
N THR A 145 0.41 6.21 -7.85
CA THR A 145 0.13 7.64 -7.58
C THR A 145 -0.91 8.21 -8.54
N GLN A 146 -1.93 8.81 -7.93
CA GLN A 146 -2.91 9.68 -8.58
C GLN A 146 -2.74 11.09 -8.01
N LYS A 147 -2.74 12.09 -8.90
CA LYS A 147 -2.62 13.49 -8.50
C LYS A 147 -3.78 14.30 -9.07
N THR A 148 -4.44 15.07 -8.23
CA THR A 148 -5.41 16.08 -8.67
C THR A 148 -4.66 17.38 -8.90
N VAL A 149 -4.85 17.97 -10.07
CA VAL A 149 -4.19 19.19 -10.49
C VAL A 149 -5.25 20.26 -10.64
N PHE A 150 -5.16 21.30 -9.82
CA PHE A 150 -6.05 22.45 -9.82
C PHE A 150 -5.37 23.60 -10.56
N PHE A 151 -6.11 24.26 -11.44
CA PHE A 151 -5.65 25.42 -12.21
C PHE A 151 -6.39 26.66 -11.74
N TYR A 152 -5.60 27.66 -11.33
CA TYR A 152 -6.10 28.94 -10.87
C TYR A 152 -5.70 30.04 -11.85
N GLU A 153 -6.66 30.89 -12.21
CA GLU A 153 -6.44 32.10 -12.99
C GLU A 153 -6.98 33.30 -12.21
N SER A 154 -6.17 34.35 -12.08
CA SER A 154 -6.49 35.54 -11.30
C SER A 154 -6.95 35.23 -9.86
N GLY A 155 -6.36 34.20 -9.24
CA GLY A 155 -6.73 33.74 -7.89
C GLY A 155 -8.00 32.87 -7.79
N GLU A 156 -8.70 32.63 -8.89
CA GLU A 156 -9.93 31.83 -8.91
C GLU A 156 -9.68 30.44 -9.48
N LEU A 157 -10.30 29.41 -8.88
CA LEU A 157 -10.24 28.04 -9.42
C LEU A 157 -11.02 27.99 -10.72
N LYS A 158 -10.35 27.70 -11.84
CA LYS A 158 -11.01 27.60 -13.16
C LYS A 158 -11.31 26.16 -13.53
N SER A 159 -10.39 25.25 -13.25
CA SER A 159 -10.56 23.84 -13.59
C SER A 159 -9.71 22.95 -12.71
N TYR A 160 -9.98 21.66 -12.78
CA TYR A 160 -9.10 20.64 -12.24
C TYR A 160 -9.06 19.43 -13.17
N GLU A 161 -7.97 18.69 -13.12
CA GLU A 161 -7.81 17.43 -13.83
C GLU A 161 -7.25 16.36 -12.90
N LEU A 162 -7.60 15.11 -13.17
CA LEU A 162 -7.00 13.96 -12.52
C LEU A 162 -5.88 13.41 -13.39
N LYS A 163 -4.65 13.46 -12.90
CA LYS A 163 -3.49 12.88 -13.58
C LYS A 163 -3.09 11.58 -12.90
N LYS A 164 -3.05 10.51 -13.68
CA LYS A 164 -2.59 9.17 -13.29
C LYS A 164 -1.87 8.53 -14.46
N ASP A 165 -1.03 7.57 -14.16
CA ASP A 165 -0.41 6.70 -15.15
C ASP A 165 -1.10 5.35 -15.08
N ASP A 166 -2.00 5.08 -16.02
CA ASP A 166 -2.83 3.86 -15.97
C ASP A 166 -1.97 2.59 -16.11
N THR A 167 -0.87 2.65 -16.86
CA THR A 167 0.05 1.53 -17.02
C THR A 167 0.75 1.21 -15.70
N LEU A 168 1.35 2.21 -15.03
CA LEU A 168 2.01 1.99 -13.75
C LEU A 168 1.02 1.57 -12.65
N ARG A 169 -0.21 2.04 -12.71
CA ARG A 169 -1.27 1.61 -11.80
C ARG A 169 -1.63 0.14 -12.01
N LYS A 170 -1.83 -0.29 -13.27
CA LYS A 170 -2.04 -1.72 -13.58
C LYS A 170 -0.93 -2.59 -13.02
N VAL A 171 0.33 -2.17 -13.22
CA VAL A 171 1.49 -2.84 -12.62
C VAL A 171 1.34 -2.91 -11.11
N PHE A 172 1.13 -1.79 -10.43
CA PHE A 172 0.99 -1.78 -8.96
C PHE A 172 -0.10 -2.74 -8.46
N PHE A 173 -1.28 -2.72 -9.06
CA PHE A 173 -2.39 -3.59 -8.64
C PHE A 173 -2.13 -5.07 -8.97
N GLN A 174 -1.39 -5.38 -10.03
CA GLN A 174 -0.92 -6.74 -10.27
C GLN A 174 0.03 -7.23 -9.15
N LEU A 175 0.91 -6.36 -8.62
CA LEU A 175 1.78 -6.73 -7.50
C LEU A 175 0.95 -7.03 -6.24
N VAL A 176 -0.07 -6.21 -5.98
CA VAL A 176 -1.00 -6.42 -4.86
C VAL A 176 -1.73 -7.75 -5.04
N GLU A 177 -2.30 -8.00 -6.22
CA GLU A 177 -3.02 -9.24 -6.52
C GLU A 177 -2.11 -10.48 -6.38
N TYR A 178 -0.84 -10.38 -6.77
CA TYR A 178 0.11 -11.47 -6.59
C TYR A 178 0.31 -11.84 -5.11
N VAL A 179 0.49 -10.83 -4.26
CA VAL A 179 0.61 -11.01 -2.81
C VAL A 179 -0.70 -11.52 -2.20
N ASP A 180 -1.83 -10.94 -2.60
CA ASP A 180 -3.17 -11.33 -2.16
C ASP A 180 -3.44 -12.82 -2.48
N ARG A 181 -3.09 -13.28 -3.67
CA ARG A 181 -3.22 -14.70 -4.07
C ARG A 181 -2.34 -15.63 -3.23
N ALA A 182 -1.10 -15.22 -2.92
CA ALA A 182 -0.22 -16.02 -2.06
C ALA A 182 -0.81 -16.19 -0.65
N LEU A 183 -1.32 -15.10 -0.06
CA LEU A 183 -1.93 -15.12 1.27
C LEU A 183 -3.29 -15.82 1.30
N ASP A 184 -4.11 -15.65 0.27
CA ASP A 184 -5.38 -16.38 0.12
C ASP A 184 -5.12 -17.89 -0.02
N TYR A 185 -4.09 -18.29 -0.78
CA TYR A 185 -3.71 -19.70 -0.85
C TYR A 185 -3.17 -20.23 0.48
N PHE A 186 -2.35 -19.46 1.20
CA PHE A 186 -1.89 -19.83 2.54
C PHE A 186 -3.07 -19.97 3.52
N SER A 187 -4.05 -19.06 3.48
CA SER A 187 -5.25 -19.16 4.33
C SER A 187 -6.04 -20.45 4.07
N LYS A 188 -6.16 -20.87 2.81
CA LYS A 188 -6.85 -22.11 2.43
C LYS A 188 -6.12 -23.35 2.94
N LEU A 189 -4.78 -23.36 2.88
CA LEU A 189 -3.97 -24.45 3.44
C LEU A 189 -4.05 -24.52 4.96
N ALA A 190 -4.12 -23.37 5.63
CA ALA A 190 -4.22 -23.29 7.09
C ALA A 190 -5.59 -23.74 7.64
N GLY A 191 -6.66 -23.63 6.84
CA GLY A 191 -8.02 -24.03 7.23
C GLY A 191 -8.47 -23.32 8.50
N ASP A 192 -8.94 -24.08 9.49
CA ASP A 192 -9.44 -23.53 10.77
C ASP A 192 -8.36 -22.86 11.65
N ASN A 193 -7.08 -22.96 11.25
CA ASN A 193 -5.97 -22.26 11.91
C ASN A 193 -5.77 -20.85 11.37
N PHE A 194 -6.36 -20.49 10.24
CA PHE A 194 -6.34 -19.13 9.73
C PHE A 194 -7.16 -18.19 10.61
N LEU A 195 -6.61 -17.02 10.96
CA LEU A 195 -7.35 -15.99 11.67
C LEU A 195 -7.70 -14.84 10.73
N PHE A 196 -6.68 -14.20 10.16
CA PHE A 196 -6.84 -13.14 9.16
C PHE A 196 -5.51 -12.88 8.44
N TYR A 197 -5.56 -12.19 7.30
CA TYR A 197 -4.39 -11.54 6.71
C TYR A 197 -4.70 -10.08 6.41
N TRP A 198 -3.66 -9.25 6.43
CA TRP A 198 -3.73 -7.84 6.10
C TRP A 198 -2.49 -7.44 5.31
N VAL A 199 -2.70 -7.00 4.08
CA VAL A 199 -1.68 -6.58 3.12
C VAL A 199 -0.65 -7.68 2.85
N ASP A 200 0.51 -7.65 3.49
CA ASP A 200 1.65 -8.54 3.28
C ASP A 200 1.89 -9.51 4.46
N GLY A 201 1.02 -9.48 5.48
CA GLY A 201 1.13 -10.34 6.67
C GLY A 201 -0.11 -11.21 6.90
N ILE A 202 0.10 -12.46 7.29
CA ILE A 202 -0.94 -13.43 7.67
C ILE A 202 -0.76 -13.87 9.13
N TYR A 203 -1.88 -13.99 9.83
CA TYR A 203 -1.95 -14.36 11.24
C TYR A 203 -2.68 -15.69 11.39
N LEU A 204 -2.02 -16.65 12.03
CA LEU A 204 -2.51 -18.02 12.22
C LEU A 204 -2.47 -18.38 13.70
N LYS A 205 -3.32 -19.32 14.13
CA LYS A 205 -3.07 -20.11 15.34
C LYS A 205 -1.72 -20.84 15.16
N ASN A 206 -0.99 -21.12 16.23
CA ASN A 206 0.19 -21.97 16.13
C ASN A 206 -0.26 -23.44 15.95
N TYR A 207 0.23 -24.10 14.90
CA TYR A 207 -0.08 -25.50 14.57
C TYR A 207 1.10 -26.18 13.87
N ASP A 208 1.19 -27.51 13.99
CA ASP A 208 2.35 -28.31 13.58
C ASP A 208 2.80 -28.11 12.11
N ARG A 209 1.87 -27.78 11.21
CA ARG A 209 2.13 -27.63 9.77
C ARG A 209 2.37 -26.19 9.32
N ALA A 210 2.36 -25.21 10.22
CA ALA A 210 2.46 -23.79 9.86
C ALA A 210 3.72 -23.47 9.06
N GLU A 211 4.89 -23.93 9.52
CA GLU A 211 6.17 -23.72 8.84
C GLU A 211 6.24 -24.45 7.50
N TYR A 212 5.72 -25.67 7.41
CA TYR A 212 5.65 -26.42 6.14
C TYR A 212 4.79 -25.69 5.10
N HIS A 213 3.63 -25.18 5.49
CA HIS A 213 2.79 -24.38 4.59
C HIS A 213 3.48 -23.07 4.19
N LYS A 214 4.17 -22.39 5.11
CA LYS A 214 4.98 -21.20 4.80
C LYS A 214 6.06 -21.52 3.76
N ASP A 215 6.80 -22.62 3.91
CA ASP A 215 7.84 -23.03 2.96
C ASP A 215 7.25 -23.38 1.58
N LEU A 216 6.09 -24.06 1.54
CA LEU A 216 5.38 -24.36 0.30
C LEU A 216 4.96 -23.08 -0.45
N ILE A 217 4.38 -22.11 0.25
CA ILE A 217 3.98 -20.82 -0.34
C ILE A 217 5.21 -20.03 -0.79
N SER A 218 6.29 -20.07 0.01
CA SER A 218 7.56 -19.42 -0.33
C SER A 218 8.12 -19.95 -1.65
N TYR A 219 8.07 -21.27 -1.84
CA TYR A 219 8.51 -21.92 -3.07
C TYR A 219 7.60 -21.60 -4.27
N GLU A 220 6.29 -21.73 -4.11
CA GLU A 220 5.31 -21.56 -5.20
C GLU A 220 5.27 -20.11 -5.73
N PHE A 221 5.44 -19.12 -4.84
CA PHE A 221 5.36 -17.70 -5.17
C PHE A 221 6.72 -16.99 -5.16
N ASP A 222 7.84 -17.69 -4.94
CA ASP A 222 9.17 -17.08 -4.79
C ASP A 222 9.15 -15.89 -3.79
N LEU A 223 8.47 -16.07 -2.65
CA LEU A 223 8.30 -15.05 -1.60
C LEU A 223 9.08 -15.46 -0.35
N ASP A 224 9.72 -14.49 0.31
CA ASP A 224 10.41 -14.76 1.58
C ASP A 224 9.52 -14.34 2.73
N PHE A 225 9.23 -15.26 3.65
CA PHE A 225 8.48 -14.94 4.87
C PHE A 225 9.41 -14.79 6.06
N SER A 226 9.09 -13.83 6.93
CA SER A 226 9.56 -13.85 8.32
C SER A 226 8.48 -14.44 9.21
N THR A 227 8.88 -15.15 10.26
CA THR A 227 7.97 -15.69 11.28
C THR A 227 8.18 -14.93 12.58
N GLU A 228 7.08 -14.50 13.20
CA GLU A 228 7.08 -13.91 14.53
C GLU A 228 6.05 -14.59 15.43
N LYS A 229 6.41 -14.85 16.69
CA LYS A 229 5.47 -15.36 17.69
C LYS A 229 4.58 -14.22 18.20
N ILE A 230 3.29 -14.49 18.23
CA ILE A 230 2.26 -13.57 18.67
C ILE A 230 1.64 -14.12 19.94
N LYS A 231 1.70 -13.33 21.02
CA LYS A 231 1.18 -13.72 22.32
C LYS A 231 -0.32 -13.96 22.26
N GLU A 232 -1.05 -13.00 21.69
CA GLU A 232 -2.49 -13.09 21.55
C GLU A 232 -3.03 -12.29 20.36
N VAL A 233 -4.07 -12.84 19.73
CA VAL A 233 -4.94 -12.14 18.79
C VAL A 233 -6.32 -12.05 19.42
N ILE A 234 -6.84 -10.83 19.54
CA ILE A 234 -8.18 -10.55 20.05
C ILE A 234 -9.05 -10.09 18.88
N VAL A 235 -10.20 -10.73 18.71
CA VAL A 235 -11.22 -10.37 17.73
C VAL A 235 -12.33 -9.65 18.48
N TYR A 236 -12.54 -8.39 18.15
CA TYR A 236 -13.59 -7.56 18.74
C TYR A 236 -14.62 -7.19 17.67
N TYR A 237 -15.88 -7.59 17.89
CA TYR A 237 -16.98 -7.23 17.01
C TYR A 237 -17.51 -5.86 17.41
N LYS A 238 -17.18 -4.84 16.62
CA LYS A 238 -17.66 -3.46 16.85
C LYS A 238 -19.12 -3.31 16.44
N SER A 239 -19.51 -3.95 15.34
CA SER A 239 -20.86 -3.96 14.80
C SER A 239 -21.01 -5.10 13.81
N GLU A 240 -22.22 -5.32 13.30
CA GLU A 240 -22.53 -6.25 12.21
C GLU A 240 -21.61 -6.06 10.98
N PHE A 241 -21.09 -4.84 10.78
CA PHE A 241 -20.29 -4.46 9.61
C PHE A 241 -18.81 -4.22 9.90
N SER A 242 -18.36 -4.35 11.16
CA SER A 242 -17.00 -3.98 11.53
C SER A 242 -16.40 -4.91 12.58
N THR A 243 -15.29 -5.53 12.20
CA THR A 243 -14.48 -6.39 13.07
C THR A 243 -13.14 -5.69 13.31
N GLN A 244 -12.72 -5.61 14.56
CA GLN A 244 -11.41 -5.10 14.92
C GLN A 244 -10.53 -6.26 15.39
N MET A 245 -9.36 -6.40 14.76
CA MET A 245 -8.33 -7.33 15.19
C MET A 245 -7.29 -6.57 16.01
N ILE A 246 -7.03 -7.03 17.22
CA ILE A 246 -5.99 -6.51 18.09
C ILE A 246 -4.94 -7.60 18.24
N VAL A 247 -3.74 -7.35 17.73
CA VAL A 247 -2.60 -8.28 17.81
C VAL A 247 -1.67 -7.77 18.89
N LYS A 248 -1.40 -8.59 19.90
CA LYS A 248 -0.39 -8.28 20.92
C LYS A 248 0.81 -9.20 20.76
N LYS A 249 1.97 -8.58 20.62
CA LYS A 249 3.26 -9.25 20.52
C LYS A 249 3.82 -9.60 21.90
N GLU A 250 4.85 -10.45 21.92
CA GLU A 250 5.53 -10.86 23.15
C GLU A 250 6.20 -9.68 23.87
N ASP A 251 6.72 -8.71 23.11
CA ASP A 251 7.32 -7.47 23.61
C ASP A 251 6.29 -6.42 24.07
N LEU A 252 5.01 -6.79 24.16
CA LEU A 252 3.86 -5.96 24.49
C LEU A 252 3.53 -4.89 23.43
N ASN A 253 4.15 -4.91 22.24
CA ASN A 253 3.72 -4.07 21.14
C ASN A 253 2.32 -4.50 20.65
N ILE A 254 1.44 -3.51 20.44
CA ILE A 254 0.07 -3.73 20.02
C ILE A 254 -0.13 -3.18 18.61
N LYS A 255 -0.63 -4.02 17.70
CA LYS A 255 -1.13 -3.62 16.39
C LYS A 255 -2.67 -3.71 16.40
N THR A 256 -3.32 -2.76 15.73
CA THR A 256 -4.78 -2.74 15.59
C THR A 256 -5.16 -2.63 14.13
N PHE A 257 -6.03 -3.54 13.69
CA PHE A 257 -6.54 -3.59 12.33
C PHE A 257 -8.06 -3.44 12.38
N ASN A 258 -8.61 -2.55 11.56
CA ASN A 258 -10.05 -2.40 11.41
C ASN A 258 -10.45 -3.06 10.08
N LEU A 259 -11.08 -4.23 10.19
CA LEU A 259 -11.60 -5.00 9.07
C LEU A 259 -13.08 -4.66 8.93
N ASN A 260 -13.42 -3.80 7.97
CA ASN A 260 -14.82 -3.55 7.67
C ASN A 260 -15.32 -4.74 6.82
N ASN A 261 -16.29 -5.50 7.34
CA ASN A 261 -16.92 -6.59 6.61
C ASN A 261 -17.47 -6.00 5.30
N ILE A 262 -17.08 -6.62 4.19
CA ILE A 262 -17.31 -6.14 2.82
C ILE A 262 -18.78 -6.38 2.43
N PHE A 263 -19.72 -5.79 3.14
CA PHE A 263 -21.04 -5.44 2.57
C PHE A 263 -21.16 -3.92 2.36
N VAL A 264 -20.25 -3.10 2.93
CA VAL A 264 -20.32 -1.64 2.85
C VAL A 264 -19.38 -1.03 1.79
N ASN A 265 -18.42 -1.81 1.26
CA ASN A 265 -17.50 -1.34 0.21
C ASN A 265 -18.12 -1.37 -1.22
N GLU A 266 -19.42 -1.62 -1.35
CA GLU A 266 -20.14 -1.41 -2.62
C GLU A 266 -20.57 0.05 -2.83
N GLN A 267 -20.57 0.90 -1.79
CA GLN A 267 -21.01 2.30 -1.92
C GLN A 267 -19.91 3.36 -1.70
N LEU A 268 -18.76 3.02 -1.13
CA LEU A 268 -17.73 4.02 -0.80
C LEU A 268 -16.65 4.28 -1.87
N ASN A 269 -16.77 3.66 -3.05
CA ASN A 269 -15.93 4.00 -4.22
C ASN A 269 -16.58 5.01 -5.18
N TYR A 270 -17.71 5.62 -4.78
CA TYR A 270 -18.29 6.79 -5.44
C TYR A 270 -18.66 7.84 -4.39
N THR A 271 -17.68 8.57 -3.87
CA THR A 271 -17.97 9.90 -3.29
C THR A 271 -16.73 10.80 -3.36
N VAL A 272 -16.72 11.59 -4.44
CA VAL A 272 -16.14 12.93 -4.69
C VAL A 272 -14.79 13.30 -4.06
#